data_AF-A0A0P9PS85-F1
#
_entry.id   AF-A0A0P9PS85-F1
#
_cell.length_a   1.000
_cell.length_b   1.000
_cell.length_c   1.000
_cell.angle_alpha   90.00
_cell.angle_beta   90.00
_cell.angle_gamma   90.00
#
_symmetry.space_group_name_H-M   'P 1'
#
loop_
_entity.id
_entity.type
_entity.pdbx_description
1 polymer ?
#
loop_
_entity_poly.entity_id
_entity_poly.type
_entity_poly.pdbx_seq_one_letter_code
_entity_poly.pdbx_strand_id
1 'polypeptide(L)'
;MWHIKLSRKEFLEFWISGGRSLPSKAARIQSAGIVETDDFIRAFWKKEPSEAFPFPNCVVGTEHQLSTVLTAINSSPSAPAPVSAFSRLISTKDFNEYSRSVSMDFSGVLNAAIVALVLAEAVWHSEGKVGLRQISFAACKRTYSYAFGRALAGQLGGEGLERLPARWLEVYSILNANASSSQLRDTMSVLTSSLRAFTSISWGLPSNNESTELAFAIHRGDRQALRSFWSRYSRSFAPDVELDSLQASTRENRAKYLQAALDALTNGARGTGLGSALGSHLGSGHGTSSSSGGEIDAAVCAFIATQIAPGSLEHLELLRQAGNPALVFWYALYAALQAPGEILAAQSGLGFKIYRGLTSVEDLLSRPSADISYEEVKVFERTGLEGLARNFGHQNEVVVELVPGVSSSFSYGLRQTRGARSDSYTPPMIAANPDEIKRLTAAYKLKIDHAAHVLAQLSRDFAEVDEPYKKGTRKRT
;
A
#
# COMPACT_ATOMS: atom_id res chain seq x y z
N MET A 1 9.62 26.46 -15.20
CA MET A 1 9.96 25.12 -15.73
C MET A 1 10.14 25.22 -17.24
N TRP A 2 10.77 24.23 -17.86
CA TRP A 2 10.95 24.18 -19.32
C TRP A 2 10.12 23.03 -19.89
N HIS A 3 9.60 23.24 -21.10
CA HIS A 3 8.67 22.34 -21.76
C HIS A 3 8.96 22.27 -23.26
N ILE A 4 8.77 21.09 -23.84
CA ILE A 4 8.79 20.86 -25.28
C ILE A 4 7.68 19.88 -25.68
N LYS A 5 7.08 20.10 -26.84
CA LYS A 5 6.19 19.14 -27.50
C LYS A 5 6.99 18.37 -28.56
N LEU A 6 6.88 17.05 -28.57
CA LEU A 6 7.60 16.17 -29.47
C LEU A 6 6.61 15.24 -30.16
N SER A 7 6.77 15.07 -31.48
CA SER A 7 6.16 13.94 -32.16
C SER A 7 6.76 12.62 -31.64
N ARG A 8 6.08 11.49 -31.88
CA ARG A 8 6.60 10.15 -31.54
C ARG A 8 8.00 9.92 -32.12
N LYS A 9 8.24 10.33 -33.36
CA LYS A 9 9.53 10.19 -34.04
C LYS A 9 10.62 11.03 -33.37
N GLU A 10 10.36 12.32 -33.12
CA GLU A 10 11.32 13.20 -32.44
C GLU A 10 11.66 12.71 -31.04
N PHE A 11 10.67 12.16 -30.30
CA PHE A 11 10.91 11.57 -28.98
C PHE A 11 11.84 10.35 -29.04
N LEU A 12 11.65 9.46 -30.02
CA LEU A 12 12.54 8.30 -30.20
C LEU A 12 13.96 8.74 -30.57
N GLU A 13 14.10 9.67 -31.51
CA GLU A 13 15.41 10.21 -31.92
C GLU A 13 16.14 10.89 -30.74
N PHE A 14 15.40 11.58 -29.87
CA PHE A 14 15.94 12.17 -28.65
C PHE A 14 16.54 11.11 -27.71
N TRP A 15 15.81 10.02 -27.43
CA TRP A 15 16.30 8.97 -26.53
C TRP A 15 17.43 8.14 -27.14
N ILE A 16 17.33 7.78 -28.42
CA ILE A 16 18.36 7.00 -29.14
C ILE A 16 19.68 7.78 -29.24
N SER A 17 19.61 9.11 -29.37
CA SER A 17 20.80 9.97 -29.39
C SER A 17 21.38 10.30 -28.01
N GLY A 18 20.81 9.74 -26.93
CA GLY A 18 21.22 10.00 -25.55
C GLY A 18 20.96 11.45 -25.12
N GLY A 19 19.89 12.06 -25.63
CA GLY A 19 19.47 13.43 -25.29
C GLY A 19 20.26 14.55 -25.96
N ARG A 20 21.15 14.24 -26.91
CA ARG A 20 22.00 15.25 -27.58
C ARG A 20 21.26 16.07 -28.64
N SER A 21 20.19 15.54 -29.21
CA SER A 21 19.58 16.12 -30.42
C SER A 21 18.56 17.25 -30.18
N LEU A 22 18.17 17.60 -28.95
CA LEU A 22 17.10 18.60 -28.75
C LEU A 22 17.15 19.45 -27.45
N PRO A 23 17.87 20.59 -27.47
CA PRO A 23 17.58 21.70 -26.54
C PRO A 23 16.98 22.96 -27.18
N SER A 24 17.09 23.18 -28.50
CA SER A 24 16.77 24.50 -29.10
C SER A 24 15.29 24.85 -29.18
N LYS A 25 14.39 23.86 -29.13
CA LYS A 25 12.93 24.06 -29.19
C LYS A 25 12.27 24.13 -27.81
N ALA A 26 13.02 23.99 -26.71
CA ALA A 26 12.46 24.03 -25.37
C ALA A 26 12.01 25.46 -25.02
N ALA A 27 10.77 25.60 -24.55
CA ALA A 27 10.21 26.88 -24.13
C ALA A 27 10.05 26.94 -22.61
N ARG A 28 10.35 28.10 -22.03
CA ARG A 28 10.10 28.36 -20.61
C ARG A 28 8.61 28.62 -20.39
N ILE A 29 8.02 27.92 -19.42
CA ILE A 29 6.64 28.14 -18.98
C ILE A 29 6.59 28.39 -17.47
N GLN A 30 5.60 29.19 -17.04
CA GLN A 30 5.42 29.54 -15.63
C GLN A 30 4.80 28.39 -14.82
N SER A 31 3.79 27.74 -15.39
CA SER A 31 3.08 26.59 -14.81
C SER A 31 2.77 25.56 -15.89
N ALA A 32 2.73 24.27 -15.54
CA ALA A 32 2.36 23.23 -16.49
C ALA A 32 0.91 23.35 -16.99
N GLY A 33 0.01 23.88 -16.16
CA GLY A 33 -1.42 23.98 -16.47
C GLY A 33 -2.07 22.61 -16.68
N ILE A 34 -3.29 22.62 -17.22
CA ILE A 34 -3.92 21.40 -17.74
C ILE A 34 -3.29 21.07 -19.08
N VAL A 35 -2.84 19.83 -19.24
CA VAL A 35 -2.33 19.31 -20.50
C VAL A 35 -3.49 18.75 -21.30
N GLU A 36 -3.72 19.29 -22.49
CA GLU A 36 -4.67 18.74 -23.45
C GLU A 36 -4.20 17.38 -23.97
N THR A 37 -5.13 16.45 -24.14
CA THR A 37 -4.89 15.17 -24.80
C THR A 37 -4.70 15.41 -26.29
N ASP A 38 -3.45 15.37 -26.76
CA ASP A 38 -3.07 15.55 -28.16
C ASP A 38 -2.13 14.41 -28.64
N ASP A 39 -1.80 14.41 -29.94
CA ASP A 39 -0.90 13.41 -30.55
C ASP A 39 0.59 13.62 -30.20
N PHE A 40 0.91 14.54 -29.29
CA PHE A 40 2.27 14.90 -28.91
C PHE A 40 2.66 14.33 -27.55
N ILE A 41 3.94 13.99 -27.43
CA ILE A 41 4.57 13.68 -26.16
C ILE A 41 5.20 14.97 -25.62
N ARG A 42 4.92 15.29 -24.37
CA ARG A 42 5.42 16.50 -23.72
C ARG A 42 6.52 16.14 -22.74
N ALA A 43 7.63 16.84 -22.81
CA ALA A 43 8.74 16.64 -21.88
C ALA A 43 8.97 17.91 -21.06
N PHE A 44 9.20 17.72 -19.76
CA PHE A 44 9.30 18.80 -18.78
C PHE A 44 10.61 18.71 -18.00
N TRP A 45 11.29 19.85 -17.86
CA TRP A 45 12.47 20.01 -17.01
C TRP A 45 12.23 21.05 -15.93
N LYS A 46 12.78 20.80 -14.74
CA LYS A 46 12.77 21.76 -13.64
C LYS A 46 13.69 22.94 -13.91
N LYS A 47 14.85 22.68 -14.53
CA LYS A 47 15.89 23.66 -14.92
C LYS A 47 16.03 23.71 -16.45
N GLU A 48 16.82 24.65 -16.96
CA GLU A 48 17.08 24.73 -18.40
C GLU A 48 17.78 23.45 -18.90
N PRO A 49 17.34 22.83 -20.01
CA PRO A 49 17.93 21.58 -20.50
C PRO A 49 19.43 21.68 -20.82
N SER A 50 19.91 22.87 -21.24
CA SER A 50 21.32 23.14 -21.57
C SER A 50 22.25 23.10 -20.35
N GLU A 51 21.75 23.48 -19.18
CA GLU A 51 22.50 23.57 -17.92
C GLU A 51 22.42 22.28 -17.08
N ALA A 52 21.50 21.39 -17.41
CA ALA A 52 21.09 20.28 -16.57
C ALA A 52 21.41 18.91 -17.19
N PHE A 53 20.95 17.87 -16.49
CA PHE A 53 20.93 16.51 -17.03
C PHE A 53 20.08 16.50 -18.31
N PRO A 54 20.53 15.86 -19.40
CA PRO A 54 19.92 16.02 -20.72
C PRO A 54 18.49 15.49 -20.76
N PHE A 55 18.15 14.52 -19.91
CA PHE A 55 16.83 13.90 -19.87
C PHE A 55 15.81 14.74 -19.08
N PRO A 56 14.54 14.79 -19.52
CA PRO A 56 13.49 15.49 -18.81
C PRO A 56 13.22 14.88 -17.43
N ASN A 57 12.75 15.68 -16.49
CA ASN A 57 12.31 15.17 -15.19
C ASN A 57 11.01 14.35 -15.34
N CYS A 58 10.11 14.83 -16.20
CA CYS A 58 8.80 14.23 -16.43
C CYS A 58 8.45 14.23 -17.91
N VAL A 59 7.89 13.13 -18.39
CA VAL A 59 7.35 12.96 -19.73
C VAL A 59 5.86 12.64 -19.59
N VAL A 60 5.05 13.39 -20.32
CA VAL A 60 3.59 13.27 -20.32
C VAL A 60 3.11 12.89 -21.71
N GLY A 61 2.26 11.88 -21.79
CA GLY A 61 1.60 11.45 -23.03
C GLY A 61 0.36 10.62 -22.72
N THR A 62 -0.37 10.16 -23.74
CA THR A 62 -1.41 9.14 -23.55
C THR A 62 -0.78 7.80 -23.19
N GLU A 63 -1.49 6.92 -22.48
CA GLU A 63 -1.00 5.58 -22.12
C GLU A 63 -0.55 4.80 -23.36
N HIS A 64 -1.32 4.89 -24.46
CA HIS A 64 -0.99 4.26 -25.73
C HIS A 64 0.32 4.81 -26.35
N GLN A 65 0.52 6.13 -26.34
CA GLN A 65 1.76 6.73 -26.82
C GLN A 65 2.96 6.26 -25.99
N LEU A 66 2.86 6.34 -24.66
CA LEU A 66 3.93 5.97 -23.72
C LEU A 66 4.31 4.50 -23.88
N SER A 67 3.33 3.59 -23.92
CA SER A 67 3.57 2.15 -24.14
C SER A 67 4.26 1.88 -25.48
N THR A 68 3.84 2.56 -26.54
CA THR A 68 4.44 2.39 -27.88
C THR A 68 5.89 2.88 -27.91
N VAL A 69 6.18 4.06 -27.37
CA VAL A 69 7.56 4.59 -27.37
C VAL A 69 8.46 3.81 -26.43
N LEU A 70 7.98 3.39 -25.26
CA LEU A 70 8.74 2.54 -24.35
C LEU A 70 9.18 1.23 -25.01
N THR A 71 8.25 0.57 -25.71
CA THR A 71 8.55 -0.66 -26.45
C THR A 71 9.63 -0.42 -27.51
N ALA A 72 9.52 0.67 -28.27
CA ALA A 72 10.48 1.01 -29.31
C ALA A 72 11.86 1.42 -28.75
N ILE A 73 11.91 2.17 -27.66
CA ILE A 73 13.16 2.58 -27.00
C ILE A 73 13.85 1.37 -26.39
N ASN A 74 13.13 0.52 -25.66
CA ASN A 74 13.70 -0.69 -25.03
C ASN A 74 14.10 -1.76 -26.04
N SER A 75 13.64 -1.68 -27.29
CA SER A 75 14.12 -2.51 -28.40
C SER A 75 15.41 -1.97 -29.04
N SER A 76 15.84 -0.75 -28.70
CA SER A 76 17.04 -0.12 -29.25
C SER A 76 18.25 -0.35 -28.33
N PRO A 77 19.32 -1.01 -28.80
CA PRO A 77 20.51 -1.28 -27.97
C PRO A 77 21.31 -0.02 -27.63
N SER A 78 21.12 1.07 -28.36
CA SER A 78 21.83 2.34 -28.12
C SER A 78 21.09 3.26 -27.16
N ALA A 79 19.82 2.99 -26.85
CA ALA A 79 19.05 3.81 -25.94
C ALA A 79 19.39 3.48 -24.48
N PRO A 80 19.42 4.49 -23.59
CA PRO A 80 19.59 4.24 -22.16
C PRO A 80 18.36 3.52 -21.61
N ALA A 81 18.58 2.46 -20.84
CA ALA A 81 17.51 1.64 -20.26
C ALA A 81 17.76 1.34 -18.77
N PRO A 82 16.71 1.32 -17.93
CA PRO A 82 15.32 1.65 -18.26
C PRO A 82 15.10 3.17 -18.39
N VAL A 83 14.18 3.59 -19.25
CA VAL A 83 13.90 5.01 -19.53
C VAL A 83 13.43 5.75 -18.28
N SER A 84 12.62 5.07 -17.48
CA SER A 84 11.98 5.59 -16.27
C SER A 84 12.93 5.84 -15.09
N ALA A 85 14.14 5.28 -15.12
CA ALA A 85 15.19 5.66 -14.17
C ALA A 85 15.65 7.12 -14.39
N PHE A 86 15.52 7.62 -15.62
CA PHE A 86 15.99 8.94 -16.01
C PHE A 86 14.86 9.98 -16.05
N SER A 87 13.65 9.56 -16.44
CA SER A 87 12.50 10.43 -16.63
C SER A 87 11.21 9.78 -16.16
N ARG A 88 10.43 10.47 -15.33
CA ARG A 88 9.13 9.96 -14.88
C ARG A 88 8.14 9.94 -16.04
N LEU A 89 7.48 8.82 -16.27
CA LEU A 89 6.50 8.66 -17.35
C LEU A 89 5.09 8.73 -16.76
N ILE A 90 4.29 9.70 -17.20
CA ILE A 90 2.97 9.99 -16.61
C ILE A 90 1.92 10.08 -17.71
N SER A 91 0.78 9.41 -17.52
CA SER A 91 -0.34 9.59 -18.45
C SER A 91 -0.87 11.03 -18.38
N THR A 92 -1.40 11.55 -19.49
CA THR A 92 -2.00 12.90 -19.51
C THR A 92 -3.12 13.03 -18.47
N LYS A 93 -3.86 11.94 -18.25
CA LYS A 93 -4.90 11.82 -17.24
C LYS A 93 -4.34 11.99 -15.83
N ASP A 94 -3.32 11.21 -15.48
CA ASP A 94 -2.67 11.23 -14.16
C ASP A 94 -1.99 12.57 -13.88
N PHE A 95 -1.37 13.16 -14.89
CA PHE A 95 -0.74 14.47 -14.78
C PHE A 95 -1.76 15.58 -14.45
N ASN A 96 -2.90 15.55 -15.14
CA ASN A 96 -3.99 16.49 -14.91
C ASN A 96 -4.67 16.27 -13.56
N GLU A 97 -4.82 15.01 -13.12
CA GLU A 97 -5.37 14.69 -11.81
C GLU A 97 -4.45 15.18 -10.69
N TYR A 98 -3.14 14.90 -10.79
CA TYR A 98 -2.14 15.38 -9.84
C TYR A 98 -2.13 16.91 -9.75
N SER A 99 -2.21 17.61 -10.89
CA SER A 99 -2.25 19.07 -10.94
C SER A 99 -3.49 19.66 -10.24
N ARG A 100 -4.54 18.87 -10.04
CA ARG A 100 -5.78 19.25 -9.31
C ARG A 100 -5.82 18.70 -7.88
N SER A 101 -4.88 17.83 -7.50
CA SER A 101 -4.82 17.28 -6.15
C SER A 101 -4.25 18.30 -5.19
N VAL A 102 -4.72 18.23 -3.94
CA VAL A 102 -4.31 19.17 -2.91
C VAL A 102 -3.77 18.42 -1.69
N SER A 103 -2.72 18.99 -1.10
CA SER A 103 -2.25 18.83 0.28
C SER A 103 -2.99 17.92 1.25
N MET A 104 -2.82 16.58 1.31
CA MET A 104 -3.37 15.87 2.48
C MET A 104 -2.48 16.13 3.70
N ASP A 105 -3.06 16.58 4.79
CA ASP A 105 -2.35 16.73 6.06
C ASP A 105 -2.16 15.36 6.73
N PHE A 106 -0.95 14.82 6.63
CA PHE A 106 -0.51 13.62 7.34
C PHE A 106 -0.10 14.02 8.76
N SER A 107 -1.07 14.30 9.64
CA SER A 107 -0.78 14.67 11.03
C SER A 107 -1.21 13.63 12.08
N GLY A 108 -0.37 13.46 13.10
CA GLY A 108 -0.69 12.77 14.36
C GLY A 108 -0.94 11.26 14.27
N VAL A 109 -2.11 10.83 14.79
CA VAL A 109 -2.50 9.43 15.05
C VAL A 109 -2.47 8.56 13.78
N LEU A 110 -2.83 9.16 12.65
CA LEU A 110 -2.97 8.46 11.37
C LEU A 110 -1.61 7.95 10.87
N ASN A 111 -0.55 8.73 11.10
CA ASN A 111 0.81 8.33 10.74
C ASN A 111 1.24 7.07 11.49
N ALA A 112 0.92 6.99 12.79
CA ALA A 112 1.22 5.80 13.58
C ALA A 112 0.41 4.59 13.11
N ALA A 113 -0.86 4.78 12.73
CA ALA A 113 -1.71 3.71 12.22
C ALA A 113 -1.16 3.06 10.95
N ILE A 114 -0.80 3.87 9.94
CA ILE A 114 -0.21 3.32 8.71
C ILE A 114 1.18 2.71 8.96
N VAL A 115 1.98 3.29 9.86
CA VAL A 115 3.28 2.70 10.26
C VAL A 115 3.09 1.34 10.94
N ALA A 116 2.10 1.18 11.82
CA ALA A 116 1.80 -0.10 12.44
C ALA A 116 1.36 -1.14 11.42
N LEU A 117 0.53 -0.77 10.43
CA LEU A 117 0.13 -1.66 9.34
C LEU A 117 1.33 -2.08 8.48
N VAL A 118 2.25 -1.16 8.18
CA VAL A 118 3.52 -1.48 7.49
C VAL A 118 4.36 -2.49 8.28
N LEU A 119 4.51 -2.28 9.60
CA LEU A 119 5.25 -3.22 10.46
C LEU A 119 4.57 -4.59 10.52
N ALA A 120 3.25 -4.62 10.67
CA ALA A 120 2.45 -5.83 10.71
C ALA A 120 2.56 -6.63 9.41
N GLU A 121 2.47 -5.96 8.27
CA GLU A 121 2.61 -6.58 6.96
C GLU A 121 4.03 -7.10 6.74
N ALA A 122 5.05 -6.37 7.16
CA ALA A 122 6.44 -6.83 7.08
C ALA A 122 6.70 -8.07 7.96
N VAL A 123 6.12 -8.13 9.17
CA VAL A 123 6.16 -9.35 10.02
C VAL A 123 5.45 -10.49 9.33
N TRP A 124 4.27 -10.24 8.76
CA TRP A 124 3.45 -11.27 8.11
C TRP A 124 4.19 -11.90 6.92
N HIS A 125 4.75 -11.08 6.02
CA HIS A 125 5.51 -11.54 4.85
C HIS A 125 6.83 -12.23 5.19
N SER A 126 7.33 -12.09 6.41
CA SER A 126 8.54 -12.79 6.84
C SER A 126 8.33 -14.30 7.07
N GLU A 127 7.08 -14.78 7.05
CA GLU A 127 6.69 -16.15 7.39
C GLU A 127 7.14 -16.59 8.79
N GLY A 128 7.42 -15.63 9.67
CA GLY A 128 7.96 -15.88 11.01
C GLY A 128 9.47 -16.04 11.09
N LYS A 129 10.19 -15.87 9.98
CA LYS A 129 11.66 -15.91 9.96
C LYS A 129 12.28 -14.66 10.58
N VAL A 130 11.54 -13.56 10.59
CA VAL A 130 11.99 -12.27 11.11
C VAL A 130 10.96 -11.76 12.11
N GLY A 131 11.38 -11.67 13.37
CA GLY A 131 10.54 -11.09 14.42
C GLY A 131 10.42 -9.57 14.30
N LEU A 132 9.48 -8.96 15.01
CA LEU A 132 9.22 -7.51 14.95
C LEU A 132 10.50 -6.70 15.26
N ARG A 133 11.33 -7.17 16.20
CA ARG A 133 12.58 -6.51 16.61
C ARG A 133 13.70 -6.58 15.56
N GLN A 134 13.56 -7.46 14.58
CA GLN A 134 14.57 -7.73 13.55
C GLN A 134 14.16 -7.16 12.19
N ILE A 135 12.97 -6.57 12.07
CA ILE A 135 12.51 -5.95 10.83
C ILE A 135 13.37 -4.75 10.49
N SER A 136 13.83 -4.72 9.25
CA SER A 136 14.55 -3.58 8.70
C SER A 136 13.59 -2.60 8.03
N PHE A 137 14.03 -1.35 7.90
CA PHE A 137 13.30 -0.36 7.10
C PHE A 137 13.16 -0.80 5.63
N ALA A 138 14.15 -1.51 5.08
CA ALA A 138 14.07 -2.06 3.73
C ALA A 138 12.93 -3.07 3.58
N ALA A 139 12.71 -3.95 4.57
CA ALA A 139 11.56 -4.86 4.56
C ALA A 139 10.23 -4.10 4.60
N CYS A 140 10.16 -3.01 5.38
CA CYS A 140 8.97 -2.15 5.45
C CYS A 140 8.64 -1.48 4.10
N LYS A 141 9.66 -0.96 3.39
CA LYS A 141 9.49 -0.35 2.06
C LYS A 141 8.91 -1.30 0.99
N ARG A 142 8.94 -2.62 1.24
CA ARG A 142 8.42 -3.63 0.31
C ARG A 142 6.94 -3.89 0.48
N THR A 143 6.37 -3.47 1.60
CA THR A 143 4.96 -3.74 1.94
C THR A 143 4.02 -2.90 1.08
N TYR A 144 2.84 -3.45 0.77
CA TYR A 144 1.78 -2.72 0.11
C TYR A 144 1.29 -1.55 0.97
N SER A 145 1.18 -1.73 2.29
CA SER A 145 0.82 -0.67 3.23
C SER A 145 1.76 0.53 3.13
N TYR A 146 3.05 0.30 2.83
CA TYR A 146 4.01 1.40 2.65
C TYR A 146 3.72 2.15 1.34
N ALA A 147 3.52 1.43 0.24
CA ALA A 147 3.14 2.03 -1.04
C ALA A 147 1.80 2.78 -0.94
N PHE A 148 0.83 2.24 -0.22
CA PHE A 148 -0.47 2.86 0.02
C PHE A 148 -0.35 4.14 0.86
N GLY A 149 0.42 4.09 1.97
CA GLY A 149 0.71 5.28 2.78
C GLY A 149 1.42 6.37 1.99
N ARG A 150 2.37 5.99 1.12
CA ARG A 150 3.04 6.90 0.18
C ARG A 150 2.07 7.52 -0.82
N ALA A 151 1.15 6.72 -1.37
CA ALA A 151 0.15 7.20 -2.32
C ALA A 151 -0.79 8.23 -1.68
N LEU A 152 -1.23 7.96 -0.47
CA LEU A 152 -2.05 8.92 0.28
C LEU A 152 -1.27 10.20 0.63
N ALA A 153 -0.01 10.08 1.08
CA ALA A 153 0.84 11.24 1.36
C ALA A 153 1.08 12.09 0.11
N GLY A 154 1.31 11.41 -1.03
CA GLY A 154 1.46 12.01 -2.35
C GLY A 154 0.16 12.50 -3.00
N GLN A 155 -0.97 12.37 -2.31
CA GLN A 155 -2.32 12.73 -2.79
C GLN A 155 -2.62 12.16 -4.17
N LEU A 156 -2.24 10.89 -4.33
CA LEU A 156 -2.56 10.16 -5.52
C LEU A 156 -4.08 10.21 -5.73
N GLY A 157 -4.45 10.41 -6.99
CA GLY A 157 -5.81 10.38 -7.46
C GLY A 157 -6.60 9.13 -7.08
N GLY A 158 -7.92 9.19 -7.16
CA GLY A 158 -8.77 8.05 -6.84
C GLY A 158 -8.49 6.85 -7.75
N GLU A 159 -8.29 7.11 -9.04
CA GLU A 159 -7.94 6.06 -10.01
C GLU A 159 -6.49 5.55 -9.86
N GLY A 160 -5.58 6.40 -9.38
CA GLY A 160 -4.23 5.96 -9.04
C GLY A 160 -4.25 5.02 -7.84
N LEU A 161 -5.02 5.35 -6.80
CA LEU A 161 -5.25 4.50 -5.63
C LEU A 161 -5.94 3.18 -6.02
N GLU A 162 -6.82 3.20 -7.02
CA GLU A 162 -7.47 2.00 -7.58
C GLU A 162 -6.52 1.06 -8.29
N ARG A 163 -5.61 1.60 -9.09
CA ARG A 163 -4.63 0.77 -9.81
C ARG A 163 -3.52 0.23 -8.90
N LEU A 164 -3.25 0.90 -7.78
CA LEU A 164 -2.09 0.60 -6.93
C LEU A 164 -2.04 -0.87 -6.45
N PRO A 165 -3.12 -1.50 -5.94
CA PRO A 165 -3.05 -2.87 -5.41
C PRO A 165 -2.77 -3.89 -6.50
N ALA A 166 -3.44 -3.75 -7.65
CA ALA A 166 -3.24 -4.61 -8.81
C ALA A 166 -1.79 -4.51 -9.32
N ARG A 167 -1.29 -3.29 -9.50
CA ARG A 167 0.10 -3.05 -9.94
C ARG A 167 1.13 -3.57 -8.94
N TRP A 168 0.90 -3.37 -7.64
CA TRP A 168 1.79 -3.89 -6.60
C TRP A 168 1.85 -5.41 -6.62
N LEU A 169 0.69 -6.09 -6.69
CA LEU A 169 0.59 -7.56 -6.77
C LEU A 169 1.26 -8.11 -8.03
N GLU A 170 1.02 -7.47 -9.17
CA GLU A 170 1.57 -7.88 -10.45
C GLU A 170 3.10 -7.76 -10.44
N VAL A 171 3.66 -6.63 -10.01
CA VAL A 171 5.11 -6.45 -9.86
C VAL A 171 5.68 -7.46 -8.87
N TYR A 172 5.01 -7.68 -7.74
CA TYR A 172 5.44 -8.69 -6.79
C TYR A 172 5.51 -10.08 -7.45
N SER A 173 4.49 -10.46 -8.23
CA SER A 173 4.43 -11.76 -8.92
C SER A 173 5.50 -11.93 -9.99
N ILE A 174 5.80 -10.87 -10.75
CA ILE A 174 6.84 -10.85 -11.78
C ILE A 174 8.22 -11.04 -11.15
N LEU A 175 8.49 -10.33 -10.06
CA LEU A 175 9.80 -10.31 -9.41
C LEU A 175 10.02 -11.48 -8.43
N ASN A 176 8.94 -12.08 -7.93
CA ASN A 176 8.96 -13.18 -6.96
C ASN A 176 8.17 -14.39 -7.47
N ALA A 177 8.57 -14.94 -8.62
CA ALA A 177 7.89 -16.08 -9.25
C ALA A 177 7.72 -17.33 -8.36
N ASN A 178 8.51 -17.47 -7.28
CA ASN A 178 8.40 -18.58 -6.33
C ASN A 178 7.40 -18.34 -5.19
N ALA A 179 6.91 -17.12 -5.02
CA ALA A 179 5.97 -16.80 -3.95
C ALA A 179 4.56 -17.29 -4.31
N SER A 180 3.84 -17.81 -3.32
CA SER A 180 2.46 -18.25 -3.50
C SER A 180 1.56 -17.05 -3.74
N SER A 181 1.11 -16.88 -5.00
CA SER A 181 0.24 -15.77 -5.38
C SER A 181 -1.14 -15.80 -4.70
N SER A 182 -1.60 -16.97 -4.22
CA SER A 182 -2.87 -17.10 -3.50
C SER A 182 -2.76 -16.54 -2.09
N GLN A 183 -1.76 -16.95 -1.31
CA GLN A 183 -1.56 -16.45 0.06
C GLN A 183 -1.37 -14.93 0.09
N LEU A 184 -0.69 -14.38 -0.92
CA LEU A 184 -0.51 -12.95 -1.04
C LEU A 184 -1.83 -12.23 -1.31
N ARG A 185 -2.65 -12.76 -2.22
CA ARG A 185 -3.99 -12.23 -2.52
C ARG A 185 -4.92 -12.30 -1.31
N ASP A 186 -4.92 -13.42 -0.59
CA ASP A 186 -5.69 -13.57 0.65
C ASP A 186 -5.28 -12.53 1.69
N THR A 187 -3.97 -12.37 1.88
CA THR A 187 -3.40 -11.38 2.81
C THR A 187 -3.81 -9.96 2.40
N MET A 188 -3.73 -9.64 1.11
CA MET A 188 -4.08 -8.33 0.56
C MET A 188 -5.57 -8.02 0.69
N SER A 189 -6.44 -9.00 0.42
CA SER A 189 -7.89 -8.86 0.59
C SER A 189 -8.23 -8.47 2.04
N VAL A 190 -7.60 -9.15 2.99
CA VAL A 190 -7.81 -8.91 4.42
C VAL A 190 -7.19 -7.59 4.90
N LEU A 191 -5.97 -7.27 4.46
CA LEU A 191 -5.30 -6.00 4.75
C LEU A 191 -6.13 -4.81 4.23
N THR A 192 -6.80 -4.98 3.09
CA THR A 192 -7.64 -3.95 2.47
C THR A 192 -8.75 -3.46 3.41
N SER A 193 -9.35 -4.32 4.23
CA SER A 193 -10.33 -3.89 5.24
C SER A 193 -9.74 -2.96 6.31
N SER A 194 -8.57 -3.30 6.85
CA SER A 194 -7.88 -2.47 7.84
C SER A 194 -7.41 -1.14 7.22
N LEU A 195 -6.88 -1.17 5.99
CA LEU A 195 -6.52 0.05 5.26
C LEU A 195 -7.75 0.91 4.96
N ARG A 196 -8.88 0.31 4.60
CA ARG A 196 -10.15 1.03 4.40
C ARG A 196 -10.63 1.68 5.69
N ALA A 197 -10.51 1.00 6.82
CA ALA A 197 -10.82 1.55 8.14
C ALA A 197 -9.94 2.77 8.46
N PHE A 198 -8.62 2.59 8.35
CA PHE A 198 -7.62 3.64 8.50
C PHE A 198 -7.95 4.86 7.61
N THR A 199 -8.26 4.60 6.36
CA THR A 199 -8.57 5.59 5.33
C THR A 199 -9.87 6.34 5.65
N SER A 200 -10.91 5.62 6.07
CA SER A 200 -12.19 6.22 6.47
C SER A 200 -12.02 7.11 7.71
N ILE A 201 -11.24 6.67 8.70
CA ILE A 201 -10.91 7.46 9.90
C ILE A 201 -10.14 8.72 9.52
N SER A 202 -9.09 8.55 8.68
CA SER A 202 -8.21 9.65 8.24
C SER A 202 -8.97 10.80 7.58
N TRP A 203 -10.11 10.47 7.01
CA TRP A 203 -10.93 11.37 6.24
C TRP A 203 -12.26 11.75 6.88
N GLY A 204 -12.52 11.27 8.10
CA GLY A 204 -13.77 11.55 8.80
C GLY A 204 -15.01 10.98 8.10
N LEU A 205 -14.85 9.92 7.31
CA LEU A 205 -15.98 9.17 6.74
C LEU A 205 -16.70 8.37 7.82
N PRO A 206 -17.98 8.00 7.63
CA PRO A 206 -18.65 7.06 8.51
C PRO A 206 -18.05 5.64 8.40
N SER A 207 -18.17 4.85 9.46
CA SER A 207 -17.88 3.41 9.42
C SER A 207 -18.83 2.72 8.43
N ASN A 208 -18.30 1.75 7.68
CA ASN A 208 -19.05 1.04 6.64
C ASN A 208 -19.34 -0.42 6.99
N ASN A 209 -18.76 -0.93 8.09
CA ASN A 209 -18.98 -2.27 8.61
C ASN A 209 -18.70 -2.30 10.12
N GLU A 210 -18.98 -3.44 10.76
CA GLU A 210 -18.88 -3.58 12.23
C GLU A 210 -17.41 -3.54 12.71
N SER A 211 -16.48 -4.17 11.99
CA SER A 211 -15.04 -4.15 12.34
C SER A 211 -14.45 -2.73 12.31
N THR A 212 -14.89 -1.91 11.35
CA THR A 212 -14.51 -0.49 11.27
C THR A 212 -15.16 0.33 12.38
N GLU A 213 -16.40 0.05 12.79
CA GLU A 213 -17.08 0.73 13.91
C GLU A 213 -16.23 0.72 15.18
N LEU A 214 -15.64 -0.43 15.50
CA LEU A 214 -14.72 -0.56 16.63
C LEU A 214 -13.47 0.34 16.47
N ALA A 215 -12.87 0.39 15.28
CA ALA A 215 -11.74 1.28 15.00
C ALA A 215 -12.11 2.76 15.24
N PHE A 216 -13.29 3.18 14.79
CA PHE A 216 -13.81 4.53 15.00
C PHE A 216 -14.04 4.83 16.48
N ALA A 217 -14.61 3.89 17.23
CA ALA A 217 -14.86 4.03 18.66
C ALA A 217 -13.55 4.19 19.45
N ILE A 218 -12.52 3.40 19.11
CA ILE A 218 -11.16 3.55 19.69
C ILE A 218 -10.59 4.92 19.35
N HIS A 219 -10.59 5.31 18.07
CA HIS A 219 -10.02 6.57 17.62
C HIS A 219 -10.66 7.80 18.29
N ARG A 220 -11.98 7.80 18.45
CA ARG A 220 -12.73 8.89 19.08
C ARG A 220 -12.71 8.86 20.61
N GLY A 221 -12.21 7.78 21.22
CA GLY A 221 -12.36 7.55 22.66
C GLY A 221 -13.82 7.40 23.10
N ASP A 222 -14.71 6.95 22.21
CA ASP A 222 -16.14 6.80 22.49
C ASP A 222 -16.39 5.53 23.30
N ARG A 223 -16.38 5.68 24.63
CA ARG A 223 -16.61 4.57 25.56
C ARG A 223 -17.99 3.92 25.41
N GLN A 224 -19.01 4.68 25.01
CA GLN A 224 -20.35 4.12 24.84
C GLN A 224 -20.40 3.22 23.60
N ALA A 225 -19.86 3.69 22.47
CA ALA A 225 -19.73 2.88 21.27
C ALA A 225 -18.90 1.61 21.51
N LEU A 226 -17.80 1.71 22.26
CA LEU A 226 -17.00 0.54 22.66
C LEU A 226 -17.80 -0.48 23.48
N ARG A 227 -18.58 -0.03 24.47
CA ARG A 227 -19.43 -0.92 25.29
C ARG A 227 -20.52 -1.57 24.45
N SER A 228 -21.18 -0.80 23.59
CA SER A 228 -22.22 -1.32 22.69
C SER A 228 -21.65 -2.35 21.71
N PHE A 229 -20.49 -2.09 21.11
CA PHE A 229 -19.79 -3.06 20.28
C PHE A 229 -19.43 -4.32 21.09
N TRP A 230 -18.78 -4.16 22.24
CA TRP A 230 -18.37 -5.28 23.10
C TRP A 230 -19.56 -6.16 23.50
N SER A 231 -20.67 -5.58 23.96
CA SER A 231 -21.86 -6.34 24.36
C SER A 231 -22.49 -7.18 23.24
N ARG A 232 -22.29 -6.78 21.98
CA ARG A 232 -22.82 -7.49 20.81
C ARG A 232 -21.95 -8.70 20.46
N TYR A 233 -20.62 -8.54 20.45
CA TYR A 233 -19.71 -9.53 19.87
C TYR A 233 -18.85 -10.30 20.88
N SER A 234 -18.76 -9.86 22.14
CA SER A 234 -17.93 -10.53 23.15
C SER A 234 -18.45 -11.91 23.55
N ARG A 235 -19.75 -12.18 23.37
CA ARG A 235 -20.42 -13.42 23.81
C ARG A 235 -19.77 -14.68 23.24
N SER A 236 -19.19 -14.61 22.05
CA SER A 236 -18.52 -15.74 21.40
C SER A 236 -17.14 -16.06 21.98
N PHE A 237 -16.51 -15.10 22.67
CA PHE A 237 -15.10 -15.20 23.10
C PHE A 237 -14.91 -15.12 24.61
N ALA A 238 -15.75 -14.34 25.27
CA ALA A 238 -15.71 -14.06 26.71
C ALA A 238 -17.14 -13.89 27.22
N PRO A 239 -17.92 -15.00 27.33
CA PRO A 239 -19.26 -14.94 27.88
C PRO A 239 -19.22 -14.32 29.28
N ASP A 240 -20.19 -13.46 29.56
CA ASP A 240 -20.39 -12.79 30.86
C ASP A 240 -19.30 -11.80 31.30
N VAL A 241 -18.32 -11.48 30.44
CA VAL A 241 -17.30 -10.47 30.75
C VAL A 241 -17.74 -9.11 30.22
N GLU A 242 -18.06 -8.19 31.12
CA GLU A 242 -18.28 -6.78 30.77
C GLU A 242 -16.97 -6.08 30.37
N LEU A 243 -17.05 -5.06 29.51
CA LEU A 243 -15.88 -4.35 29.01
C LEU A 243 -15.07 -3.69 30.14
N ASP A 244 -15.76 -3.06 31.11
CA ASP A 244 -15.11 -2.41 32.24
C ASP A 244 -14.40 -3.44 33.12
N SER A 245 -15.01 -4.61 33.32
CA SER A 245 -14.41 -5.75 34.04
C SER A 245 -13.17 -6.29 33.31
N LEU A 246 -13.21 -6.40 31.98
CA LEU A 246 -12.04 -6.78 31.18
C LEU A 246 -10.89 -5.78 31.38
N GLN A 247 -11.18 -4.48 31.31
CA GLN A 247 -10.18 -3.41 31.45
C GLN A 247 -9.59 -3.35 32.87
N ALA A 248 -10.42 -3.57 33.90
CA ALA A 248 -10.01 -3.59 35.30
C ALA A 248 -9.28 -4.88 35.71
N SER A 249 -9.41 -5.97 34.93
CA SER A 249 -8.76 -7.25 35.25
C SER A 249 -7.22 -7.19 35.17
N THR A 250 -6.53 -8.19 35.72
CA THR A 250 -5.07 -8.25 35.65
C THR A 250 -4.60 -8.62 34.23
N ARG A 251 -3.32 -8.35 33.92
CA ARG A 251 -2.73 -8.71 32.63
C ARG A 251 -2.85 -10.21 32.35
N GLU A 252 -2.68 -11.05 33.37
CA GLU A 252 -2.78 -12.51 33.27
C GLU A 252 -4.21 -12.95 32.93
N ASN A 253 -5.23 -12.32 33.54
CA ASN A 253 -6.63 -12.63 33.22
C ASN A 253 -6.97 -12.21 31.78
N ARG A 254 -6.50 -11.04 31.32
CA ARG A 254 -6.63 -10.64 29.91
C ARG A 254 -5.94 -11.61 28.95
N ALA A 255 -4.77 -12.13 29.32
CA ALA A 255 -4.09 -13.16 28.54
C ALA A 255 -4.90 -14.46 28.44
N LYS A 256 -5.57 -14.88 29.52
CA LYS A 256 -6.48 -16.04 29.49
C LYS A 256 -7.66 -15.80 28.54
N TYR A 257 -8.26 -14.62 28.57
CA TYR A 257 -9.35 -14.27 27.63
C TYR A 257 -8.86 -14.27 26.18
N LEU A 258 -7.66 -13.74 25.91
CA LEU A 258 -7.08 -13.81 24.57
C LEU A 258 -6.86 -15.26 24.12
N GLN A 259 -6.32 -16.12 25.00
CA GLN A 259 -6.10 -17.52 24.67
C GLN A 259 -7.41 -18.25 24.34
N ALA A 260 -8.44 -18.06 25.17
CA ALA A 260 -9.78 -18.58 24.89
C ALA A 260 -10.33 -18.06 23.55
N ALA A 261 -10.08 -16.78 23.22
CA ALA A 261 -10.54 -16.19 21.97
C ALA A 261 -9.81 -16.77 20.74
N LEU A 262 -8.50 -17.01 20.84
CA LEU A 262 -7.71 -17.67 19.80
C LEU A 262 -8.14 -19.12 19.59
N ASP A 263 -8.42 -19.84 20.68
CA ASP A 263 -8.94 -21.22 20.61
C ASP A 263 -10.31 -21.25 19.93
N ALA A 264 -11.21 -20.30 20.25
CA ALA A 264 -12.50 -20.19 19.58
C ALA A 264 -12.36 -19.88 18.08
N LEU A 265 -11.47 -18.96 17.72
CA LEU A 265 -11.21 -18.58 16.33
C LEU A 265 -10.66 -19.75 15.49
N THR A 266 -9.73 -20.53 16.07
CA THR A 266 -9.12 -21.68 15.39
C THR A 266 -10.05 -22.89 15.30
N ASN A 267 -10.88 -23.12 16.33
CA ASN A 267 -11.87 -24.19 16.33
C ASN A 267 -13.09 -23.88 15.44
N GLY A 268 -13.53 -22.62 15.38
CA GLY A 268 -14.61 -22.16 14.51
C GLY A 268 -14.32 -22.39 13.03
N ALA A 269 -13.05 -22.21 12.62
CA ALA A 269 -12.60 -22.49 11.26
C ALA A 269 -12.67 -23.99 10.86
N ARG A 270 -12.66 -24.90 11.83
CA ARG A 270 -12.73 -26.36 11.60
C ARG A 270 -14.15 -26.93 11.70
N GLY A 271 -15.05 -26.25 12.42
CA GLY A 271 -16.35 -26.80 12.83
C GLY A 271 -17.55 -26.51 11.90
N THR A 272 -17.43 -25.62 10.91
CA THR A 272 -18.55 -25.21 10.05
C THR A 272 -18.98 -26.22 8.99
N GLY A 273 -18.41 -27.43 9.00
CA GLY A 273 -18.81 -28.52 8.09
C GLY A 273 -20.13 -29.23 8.40
N LEU A 274 -20.74 -29.07 9.59
CA LEU A 274 -21.90 -29.90 9.96
C LEU A 274 -23.01 -29.26 10.85
N GLY A 275 -22.91 -28.00 11.29
CA GLY A 275 -23.77 -27.50 12.39
C GLY A 275 -24.58 -26.21 12.19
N SER A 276 -24.40 -25.43 11.12
CA SER A 276 -25.10 -24.14 10.94
C SER A 276 -26.50 -24.32 10.31
N ALA A 277 -27.35 -25.14 10.91
CA ALA A 277 -28.66 -25.51 10.38
C ALA A 277 -29.87 -24.80 11.05
N LEU A 278 -29.66 -23.89 12.00
CA LEU A 278 -30.77 -23.38 12.85
C LEU A 278 -31.04 -21.87 12.81
N GLY A 279 -30.47 -21.12 11.84
CA GLY A 279 -30.70 -19.65 11.79
C GLY A 279 -30.88 -19.00 10.42
N SER A 280 -30.78 -19.74 9.31
CA SER A 280 -30.84 -19.16 7.96
C SER A 280 -31.94 -19.84 7.15
N HIS A 281 -33.18 -19.47 7.44
CA HIS A 281 -34.32 -19.81 6.57
C HIS A 281 -34.81 -18.52 5.88
N LEU A 282 -34.75 -18.56 4.55
CA LEU A 282 -35.37 -17.67 3.56
C LEU A 282 -34.51 -16.50 3.06
N GLY A 283 -33.58 -16.81 2.15
CA GLY A 283 -32.90 -15.84 1.30
C GLY A 283 -31.91 -16.50 0.34
N SER A 284 -32.43 -17.25 -0.65
CA SER A 284 -31.62 -17.89 -1.70
C SER A 284 -31.09 -16.83 -2.68
N GLY A 285 -29.92 -16.28 -2.39
CA GLY A 285 -29.11 -15.46 -3.29
C GLY A 285 -27.67 -15.98 -3.28
N HIS A 286 -27.23 -16.56 -4.39
CA HIS A 286 -25.86 -17.02 -4.60
C HIS A 286 -24.84 -15.87 -4.47
N GLY A 287 -23.77 -16.07 -3.68
CA GLY A 287 -22.52 -15.34 -3.84
C GLY A 287 -21.83 -14.89 -2.53
N THR A 288 -20.70 -15.52 -2.20
CA THR A 288 -19.54 -14.96 -1.47
C THR A 288 -19.68 -14.29 -0.09
N SER A 289 -20.85 -14.28 0.55
CA SER A 289 -21.08 -13.58 1.83
C SER A 289 -20.55 -14.27 3.11
N SER A 290 -19.77 -15.34 3.02
CA SER A 290 -19.29 -16.10 4.19
C SER A 290 -17.99 -15.57 4.83
N SER A 291 -17.40 -14.48 4.33
CA SER A 291 -16.16 -13.90 4.89
C SER A 291 -16.38 -12.90 6.03
N SER A 292 -17.57 -12.29 6.14
CA SER A 292 -17.80 -11.19 7.10
C SER A 292 -17.69 -11.61 8.57
N GLY A 293 -18.14 -12.82 8.91
CA GLY A 293 -18.10 -13.31 10.30
C GLY A 293 -16.68 -13.49 10.83
N GLY A 294 -15.80 -14.10 10.01
CA GLY A 294 -14.41 -14.34 10.40
C GLY A 294 -13.59 -13.06 10.58
N GLU A 295 -13.95 -11.98 9.89
CA GLU A 295 -13.30 -10.69 10.05
C GLU A 295 -13.67 -10.01 11.38
N ILE A 296 -14.94 -10.03 11.77
CA ILE A 296 -15.41 -9.45 13.04
C ILE A 296 -14.81 -10.22 14.21
N ASP A 297 -14.81 -11.55 14.13
CA ASP A 297 -14.19 -12.44 15.11
C ASP A 297 -12.69 -12.11 15.30
N ALA A 298 -11.98 -11.88 14.20
CA ALA A 298 -10.59 -11.44 14.23
C ALA A 298 -10.42 -10.05 14.83
N ALA A 299 -11.31 -9.10 14.53
CA ALA A 299 -11.31 -7.75 15.10
C ALA A 299 -11.56 -7.77 16.62
N VAL A 300 -12.53 -8.56 17.11
CA VAL A 300 -12.79 -8.71 18.55
C VAL A 300 -11.58 -9.31 19.27
N CYS A 301 -11.01 -10.38 18.70
CA CYS A 301 -9.81 -11.00 19.26
C CYS A 301 -8.60 -10.04 19.27
N ALA A 302 -8.41 -9.26 18.20
CA ALA A 302 -7.42 -8.19 18.12
C ALA A 302 -7.62 -7.14 19.23
N PHE A 303 -8.86 -6.74 19.48
CA PHE A 303 -9.18 -5.79 20.53
C PHE A 303 -8.82 -6.32 21.92
N ILE A 304 -9.15 -7.57 22.22
CA ILE A 304 -8.75 -8.23 23.48
C ILE A 304 -7.23 -8.21 23.62
N ALA A 305 -6.50 -8.52 22.55
CA ALA A 305 -5.03 -8.47 22.55
C ALA A 305 -4.50 -7.07 22.89
N THR A 306 -5.11 -6.00 22.36
CA THR A 306 -4.72 -4.63 22.73
C THR A 306 -5.00 -4.30 24.19
N GLN A 307 -5.96 -4.96 24.85
CA GLN A 307 -6.19 -4.72 26.27
C GLN A 307 -5.04 -5.27 27.14
N ILE A 308 -4.30 -6.30 26.69
CA ILE A 308 -3.17 -6.86 27.44
C ILE A 308 -2.05 -5.83 27.58
N ALA A 309 -1.65 -5.21 26.47
CA ALA A 309 -0.65 -4.16 26.40
C ALA A 309 -1.09 -3.10 25.36
N PRO A 310 -1.88 -2.09 25.79
CA PRO A 310 -2.31 -1.00 24.92
C PRO A 310 -1.11 -0.30 24.29
N GLY A 311 -1.21 0.10 23.03
CA GLY A 311 -0.11 0.81 22.35
C GLY A 311 1.08 -0.04 21.89
N SER A 312 1.10 -1.33 22.22
CA SER A 312 2.23 -2.22 21.94
C SER A 312 1.94 -3.16 20.77
N LEU A 313 3.00 -3.51 20.03
CA LEU A 313 2.99 -4.58 19.01
C LEU A 313 3.68 -5.86 19.50
N GLU A 314 3.94 -6.01 20.81
CA GLU A 314 4.66 -7.17 21.36
C GLU A 314 3.96 -8.52 21.11
N HIS A 315 2.63 -8.54 21.00
CA HIS A 315 1.87 -9.77 20.78
C HIS A 315 1.70 -10.12 19.30
N LEU A 316 2.25 -9.33 18.38
CA LEU A 316 2.06 -9.50 16.94
C LEU A 316 2.53 -10.89 16.45
N GLU A 317 3.64 -11.39 16.97
CA GLU A 317 4.17 -12.71 16.63
C GLU A 317 3.29 -13.86 17.14
N LEU A 318 2.72 -13.72 18.33
CA LEU A 318 1.76 -14.67 18.91
C LEU A 318 0.49 -14.72 18.06
N LEU A 319 -0.08 -13.56 17.72
CA LEU A 319 -1.29 -13.47 16.91
C LEU A 319 -1.08 -14.03 15.49
N ARG A 320 0.11 -13.83 14.91
CA ARG A 320 0.47 -14.42 13.62
C ARG A 320 0.44 -15.95 13.65
N GLN A 321 0.83 -16.58 14.76
CA GLN A 321 0.81 -18.05 14.88
C GLN A 321 -0.60 -18.64 14.79
N ALA A 322 -1.64 -17.84 15.03
CA ALA A 322 -3.04 -18.25 14.81
C ALA A 322 -3.41 -18.42 13.33
N GLY A 323 -2.55 -17.97 12.40
CA GLY A 323 -2.74 -18.16 10.96
C GLY A 323 -3.81 -17.27 10.32
N ASN A 324 -4.36 -16.31 11.05
CA ASN A 324 -5.36 -15.37 10.54
C ASN A 324 -4.73 -13.97 10.32
N PRO A 325 -4.56 -13.51 9.06
CA PRO A 325 -3.99 -12.18 8.78
C PRO A 325 -4.85 -11.03 9.31
N ALA A 326 -6.17 -11.19 9.38
CA ALA A 326 -7.09 -10.12 9.80
C ALA A 326 -6.81 -9.71 11.24
N LEU A 327 -6.59 -10.71 12.09
CA LEU A 327 -6.25 -10.54 13.49
C LEU A 327 -4.99 -9.69 13.66
N VAL A 328 -3.96 -9.95 12.84
CA VAL A 328 -2.68 -9.24 12.87
C VAL A 328 -2.84 -7.79 12.46
N PHE A 329 -3.56 -7.52 11.37
CA PHE A 329 -3.75 -6.16 10.86
C PHE A 329 -4.68 -5.31 11.74
N TRP A 330 -5.78 -5.89 12.22
CA TRP A 330 -6.67 -5.20 13.17
C TRP A 330 -5.96 -4.88 14.49
N TYR A 331 -5.16 -5.82 15.02
CA TYR A 331 -4.37 -5.58 16.23
C TYR A 331 -3.40 -4.42 16.05
N ALA A 332 -2.69 -4.38 14.92
CA ALA A 332 -1.75 -3.30 14.62
C ALA A 332 -2.44 -1.94 14.50
N LEU A 333 -3.58 -1.88 13.80
CA LEU A 333 -4.38 -0.67 13.69
C LEU A 333 -4.87 -0.19 15.06
N TYR A 334 -5.48 -1.07 15.86
CA TYR A 334 -6.03 -0.72 17.17
C TYR A 334 -4.95 -0.29 18.16
N ALA A 335 -3.80 -0.97 18.19
CA ALA A 335 -2.68 -0.58 19.03
C ALA A 335 -2.21 0.86 18.71
N ALA A 336 -2.11 1.19 17.42
CA ALA A 336 -1.71 2.53 16.99
C ALA A 336 -2.74 3.61 17.26
N LEU A 337 -4.04 3.30 17.18
CA LEU A 337 -5.10 4.23 17.53
C LEU A 337 -5.11 4.53 19.04
N GLN A 338 -4.69 3.60 19.89
CA GLN A 338 -4.64 3.78 21.35
C GLN A 338 -3.41 4.59 21.82
N ALA A 339 -2.21 4.27 21.32
CA ALA A 339 -0.99 4.98 21.70
C ALA A 339 -0.06 5.22 20.49
N PRO A 340 -0.34 6.22 19.65
CA PRO A 340 0.41 6.46 18.41
C PRO A 340 1.90 6.78 18.67
N GLY A 341 2.20 7.47 19.78
CA GLY A 341 3.57 7.82 20.15
C GLY A 341 4.45 6.60 20.45
N GLU A 342 3.87 5.57 21.09
CA GLU A 342 4.58 4.33 21.42
C GLU A 342 4.94 3.55 20.16
N ILE A 343 4.02 3.47 19.20
CA ILE A 343 4.27 2.83 17.90
C ILE A 343 5.41 3.51 17.14
N LEU A 344 5.43 4.84 17.09
CA LEU A 344 6.46 5.59 16.36
C LEU A 344 7.84 5.48 17.04
N ALA A 345 7.86 5.49 18.38
CA ALA A 345 9.08 5.37 19.18
C ALA A 345 9.60 3.93 19.29
N ALA A 346 8.75 2.93 19.02
CA ALA A 346 9.11 1.51 19.11
C ALA A 346 10.30 1.14 18.21
N GLN A 347 10.95 0.03 18.56
CA GLN A 347 12.05 -0.57 17.79
C GLN A 347 13.18 0.42 17.46
N SER A 348 13.66 1.13 18.47
CA SER A 348 14.76 2.11 18.33
C SER A 348 14.46 3.20 17.30
N GLY A 349 13.20 3.67 17.24
CA GLY A 349 12.75 4.71 16.32
C GLY A 349 12.58 4.26 14.87
N LEU A 350 12.46 2.94 14.61
CA LEU A 350 12.11 2.43 13.27
C LEU A 350 10.79 3.03 12.78
N GLY A 351 9.80 3.21 13.67
CA GLY A 351 8.52 3.84 13.33
C GLY A 351 8.69 5.25 12.75
N PHE A 352 9.53 6.09 13.36
CA PHE A 352 9.88 7.41 12.81
C PHE A 352 10.59 7.34 11.45
N LYS A 353 11.45 6.32 11.22
CA LYS A 353 12.09 6.13 9.91
C LYS A 353 11.07 5.78 8.84
N ILE A 354 10.13 4.89 9.15
CA ILE A 354 9.03 4.53 8.26
C ILE A 354 8.19 5.75 7.94
N TYR A 355 7.74 6.47 8.98
CA TYR A 355 6.99 7.71 8.85
C TYR A 355 7.68 8.71 7.92
N ARG A 356 8.97 9.01 8.16
CA ARG A 356 9.77 9.90 7.29
C ARG A 356 9.78 9.43 5.84
N GLY A 357 9.87 8.11 5.62
CA GLY A 357 9.80 7.52 4.28
C GLY A 357 8.44 7.74 3.61
N LEU A 358 7.34 7.52 4.35
CA LEU A 358 5.98 7.74 3.88
C LEU A 358 5.73 9.21 3.51
N THR A 359 6.20 10.15 4.32
CA THR A 359 6.00 11.60 4.09
C THR A 359 6.99 12.22 3.11
N SER A 360 8.01 11.48 2.66
CA SER A 360 8.99 11.96 1.69
C SER A 360 8.41 11.95 0.26
N VAL A 361 7.30 12.66 0.06
CA VAL A 361 6.59 12.76 -1.23
C VAL A 361 7.51 13.41 -2.26
N GLU A 362 7.58 12.79 -3.43
CA GLU A 362 8.32 13.33 -4.56
C GLU A 362 7.47 14.30 -5.36
N ASP A 363 8.04 15.48 -5.64
CA ASP A 363 7.54 16.42 -6.65
C ASP A 363 7.55 15.71 -8.02
N LEU A 364 6.49 15.85 -8.84
CA LEU A 364 6.47 15.22 -10.17
C LEU A 364 7.66 15.64 -11.03
N LEU A 365 8.16 16.86 -10.83
CA LEU A 365 9.32 17.41 -11.54
C LEU A 365 10.65 17.15 -10.81
N SER A 366 10.64 16.43 -9.67
CA SER A 366 11.87 15.86 -9.14
C SER A 366 12.39 14.80 -10.10
N ARG A 367 13.67 14.46 -9.97
CA ARG A 367 14.19 13.27 -10.65
C ARG A 367 13.49 12.03 -10.08
N PRO A 368 13.22 11.00 -10.89
CA PRO A 368 12.79 9.70 -10.40
C PRO A 368 13.79 9.17 -9.37
N SER A 369 13.28 8.61 -8.27
CA SER A 369 14.07 7.84 -7.32
C SER A 369 14.03 6.33 -7.58
N ALA A 370 13.06 5.88 -8.37
CA ALA A 370 12.87 4.49 -8.72
C ALA A 370 13.89 4.03 -9.78
N ASP A 371 14.27 2.76 -9.70
CA ASP A 371 15.10 2.11 -10.71
C ASP A 371 14.33 1.88 -12.00
N ILE A 372 13.01 1.65 -11.92
CA ILE A 372 12.16 1.34 -13.06
C ILE A 372 10.69 1.66 -12.75
N SER A 373 9.88 1.95 -13.76
CA SER A 373 8.43 2.11 -13.65
C SER A 373 7.70 0.79 -13.89
N TYR A 374 6.50 0.67 -13.34
CA TYR A 374 5.59 -0.45 -13.57
C TYR A 374 5.43 -0.79 -15.07
N GLU A 375 5.23 0.24 -15.91
CA GLU A 375 5.02 0.04 -17.36
C GLU A 375 6.23 -0.59 -18.04
N GLU A 376 7.44 -0.24 -17.62
CA GLU A 376 8.65 -0.89 -18.15
C GLU A 376 8.86 -2.29 -17.58
N VAL A 377 8.53 -2.54 -16.31
CA VAL A 377 8.55 -3.91 -15.76
C VAL A 377 7.69 -4.84 -16.61
N LYS A 378 6.51 -4.39 -17.07
CA LYS A 378 5.64 -5.15 -17.99
C LYS A 378 6.26 -5.43 -19.35
N VAL A 379 7.04 -4.49 -19.88
CA VAL A 379 7.79 -4.70 -21.14
C VAL A 379 8.88 -5.75 -20.94
N PHE A 380 9.64 -5.64 -19.84
CA PHE A 380 10.75 -6.53 -19.55
C PHE A 380 10.34 -7.90 -19.00
N GLU A 381 9.10 -8.06 -18.51
CA GLU A 381 8.54 -9.37 -18.16
C GLU A 381 8.63 -10.35 -19.36
N ARG A 382 8.46 -9.85 -20.58
CA ARG A 382 8.50 -10.67 -21.81
C ARG A 382 9.92 -10.94 -22.31
N THR A 383 10.83 -9.99 -22.14
CA THR A 383 12.20 -10.07 -22.67
C THR A 383 13.23 -10.55 -21.64
N GLY A 384 12.85 -10.61 -20.36
CA GLY A 384 13.73 -10.87 -19.23
C GLY A 384 14.28 -9.58 -18.61
N LEU A 385 14.30 -9.54 -17.28
CA LEU A 385 14.85 -8.42 -16.47
C LEU A 385 16.36 -8.53 -16.21
N GLU A 386 16.96 -9.69 -16.52
CA GLU A 386 18.33 -10.05 -16.13
C GLU A 386 19.39 -9.11 -16.71
N GLY A 387 19.16 -8.59 -17.92
CA GLY A 387 20.05 -7.62 -18.57
C GLY A 387 20.07 -6.27 -17.86
N LEU A 388 18.99 -5.90 -17.16
CA LEU A 388 18.86 -4.62 -16.44
C LEU A 388 19.33 -4.69 -15.00
N ALA A 389 19.45 -5.90 -14.44
CA ALA A 389 19.87 -6.12 -13.06
C ALA A 389 21.14 -5.35 -12.66
N ARG A 390 22.06 -5.16 -13.62
CA ARG A 390 23.33 -4.44 -13.42
C ARG A 390 23.17 -2.93 -13.31
N ASN A 391 22.03 -2.39 -13.74
CA ASN A 391 21.73 -0.96 -13.76
C ASN A 391 20.92 -0.51 -12.53
N PHE A 392 20.44 -1.44 -11.70
CA PHE A 392 19.68 -1.10 -10.48
C PHE A 392 20.62 -0.58 -9.39
N GLY A 393 20.12 0.38 -8.59
CA GLY A 393 20.91 1.05 -7.56
C GLY A 393 21.36 0.14 -6.41
N HIS A 394 20.67 -0.99 -6.20
CA HIS A 394 20.96 -1.93 -5.12
C HIS A 394 21.04 -3.38 -5.61
N GLN A 395 21.94 -4.16 -4.99
CA GLN A 395 22.00 -5.60 -5.22
C GLN A 395 20.78 -6.27 -4.58
N ASN A 396 20.16 -7.17 -5.32
CA ASN A 396 19.01 -7.97 -4.86
C ASN A 396 17.74 -7.18 -4.51
N GLU A 397 17.68 -5.90 -4.89
CA GLU A 397 16.55 -5.01 -4.65
C GLU A 397 16.33 -4.16 -5.89
N VAL A 398 15.07 -4.02 -6.29
CA VAL A 398 14.64 -3.08 -7.32
C VAL A 398 13.56 -2.18 -6.76
N VAL A 399 13.71 -0.88 -6.95
CA VAL A 399 12.71 0.11 -6.58
C VAL A 399 11.84 0.37 -7.81
N VAL A 400 10.55 0.03 -7.71
CA VAL A 400 9.60 0.17 -8.81
C VAL A 400 8.64 1.32 -8.51
N GLU A 401 8.55 2.30 -9.43
CA GLU A 401 7.48 3.30 -9.40
C GLU A 401 6.19 2.66 -9.92
N LEU A 402 5.26 2.39 -8.99
CA LEU A 402 4.00 1.68 -9.28
C LEU A 402 3.01 2.60 -9.98
N VAL A 403 2.95 3.84 -9.51
CA VAL A 403 2.16 4.96 -10.03
C VAL A 403 2.99 6.24 -9.78
N PRO A 404 2.77 7.33 -10.52
CA PRO A 404 3.65 8.50 -10.48
C PRO A 404 3.93 9.00 -9.05
N GLY A 405 5.21 9.04 -8.66
CA GLY A 405 5.66 9.50 -7.33
C GLY A 405 5.52 8.47 -6.18
N VAL A 406 4.95 7.30 -6.46
CA VAL A 406 4.74 6.23 -5.48
C VAL A 406 5.58 5.01 -5.88
N SER A 407 6.68 4.84 -5.16
CA SER A 407 7.60 3.73 -5.39
C SER A 407 7.57 2.73 -4.23
N SER A 408 7.74 1.46 -4.57
CA SER A 408 7.91 0.37 -3.61
C SER A 408 9.20 -0.38 -3.92
N SER A 409 9.84 -0.90 -2.87
CA SER A 409 10.97 -1.81 -3.01
C SER A 409 10.47 -3.22 -3.27
N PHE A 410 11.22 -4.00 -4.04
CA PHE A 410 10.97 -5.42 -4.23
C PHE A 410 12.28 -6.18 -4.16
N SER A 411 12.25 -7.37 -3.54
CA SER A 411 13.36 -8.30 -3.63
C SER A 411 13.51 -8.71 -5.10
N TYR A 412 14.71 -8.62 -5.64
CA TYR A 412 15.01 -9.03 -7.00
C TYR A 412 16.29 -9.85 -7.02
N GLY A 413 16.18 -11.15 -6.80
CA GLY A 413 17.32 -12.04 -6.91
C GLY A 413 17.28 -12.77 -8.24
N LEU A 414 18.26 -12.52 -9.12
CA LEU A 414 18.80 -13.65 -9.89
C LEU A 414 19.17 -14.72 -8.86
N ARG A 415 19.02 -16.01 -9.17
CA ARG A 415 19.57 -17.10 -8.34
C ARG A 415 21.08 -16.87 -8.15
N GLN A 416 21.46 -16.06 -7.18
CA GLN A 416 22.83 -15.76 -6.82
C GLN A 416 23.13 -16.54 -5.55
N THR A 417 23.94 -17.58 -5.76
CA THR A 417 24.87 -18.14 -4.78
C THR A 417 25.43 -17.04 -3.87
N ARG A 418 25.07 -17.11 -2.59
CA ARG A 418 25.32 -16.12 -1.54
C ARG A 418 26.75 -15.58 -1.49
N GLY A 419 26.89 -14.25 -1.37
CA GLY A 419 28.10 -13.61 -0.84
C GLY A 419 27.99 -12.08 -0.69
N ALA A 420 28.08 -11.62 0.57
CA ALA A 420 28.43 -10.26 1.04
C ALA A 420 27.32 -9.21 1.30
N ARG A 421 27.52 -8.46 2.41
CA ARG A 421 26.71 -7.40 3.02
C ARG A 421 27.44 -6.05 2.94
N SER A 422 26.70 -4.93 2.95
CA SER A 422 27.23 -3.59 3.28
C SER A 422 26.12 -2.65 3.80
N ASP A 423 26.50 -1.73 4.70
CA ASP A 423 25.69 -0.72 5.39
C ASP A 423 26.07 0.71 4.97
N SER A 424 25.15 1.68 5.05
CA SER A 424 25.50 3.12 5.07
C SER A 424 24.39 4.02 5.67
N TYR A 425 24.78 5.26 6.01
CA TYR A 425 24.14 6.22 6.96
C TYR A 425 23.76 7.57 6.28
N THR A 426 22.85 8.38 6.86
CA THR A 426 22.52 9.76 6.40
C THR A 426 21.95 10.72 7.50
N PRO A 427 22.05 12.07 7.34
CA PRO A 427 21.65 13.11 8.33
C PRO A 427 20.36 13.92 7.99
N PRO A 428 19.91 14.91 8.83
CA PRO A 428 18.56 15.51 8.75
C PRO A 428 18.49 17.01 8.39
N MET A 429 17.25 17.51 8.14
CA MET A 429 16.90 18.93 7.95
C MET A 429 15.46 19.28 8.47
N ILE A 430 15.09 20.57 8.37
CA ILE A 430 14.23 21.44 9.23
C ILE A 430 12.75 21.59 8.73
N ALA A 431 11.83 22.10 9.58
CA ALA A 431 10.35 22.16 9.45
C ALA A 431 9.71 23.53 9.09
N ALA A 432 8.40 23.55 8.75
CA ALA A 432 7.55 24.73 8.43
C ALA A 432 6.05 24.61 8.88
N ASN A 433 5.23 25.63 8.59
CA ASN A 433 4.20 26.32 9.43
C ASN A 433 2.68 25.99 9.15
N PRO A 434 1.77 26.00 10.17
CA PRO A 434 0.36 25.51 10.18
C PRO A 434 -0.89 26.24 9.58
N ASP A 435 -0.88 27.45 9.02
CA ASP A 435 -2.17 28.19 8.79
C ASP A 435 -2.99 27.86 7.51
N GLU A 436 -2.56 26.93 6.66
CA GLU A 436 -3.23 26.61 5.37
C GLU A 436 -4.44 25.64 5.46
N ILE A 437 -4.72 25.08 6.65
CA ILE A 437 -5.49 23.84 6.83
C ILE A 437 -7.02 23.97 6.61
N LYS A 438 -7.62 25.16 6.77
CA LYS A 438 -9.09 25.27 6.91
C LYS A 438 -9.91 25.37 5.60
N ARG A 439 -9.30 25.65 4.45
CA ARG A 439 -10.05 25.91 3.20
C ARG A 439 -10.26 24.67 2.31
N LEU A 440 -9.64 23.54 2.64
CA LEU A 440 -9.49 22.42 1.70
C LEU A 440 -10.53 21.30 1.87
N THR A 441 -11.33 21.32 2.94
CA THR A 441 -12.11 20.17 3.45
C THR A 441 -13.25 19.65 2.55
N ALA A 442 -13.86 20.46 1.67
CA ALA A 442 -15.06 20.06 0.92
C ALA A 442 -14.77 19.25 -0.37
N ALA A 443 -13.71 19.60 -1.10
CA ALA A 443 -13.33 18.90 -2.34
C ALA A 443 -12.74 17.50 -2.07
N TYR A 444 -12.17 17.29 -0.88
CA TYR A 444 -11.65 15.99 -0.48
C TYR A 444 -12.74 14.94 -0.39
N LYS A 445 -13.90 15.26 0.18
CA LYS A 445 -14.93 14.26 0.52
C LYS A 445 -15.34 13.37 -0.66
N LEU A 446 -15.39 13.90 -1.88
CA LEU A 446 -15.75 13.13 -3.08
C LEU A 446 -14.67 12.13 -3.52
N LYS A 447 -13.39 12.54 -3.51
CA LYS A 447 -12.26 11.66 -3.88
C LYS A 447 -12.10 10.50 -2.90
N ILE A 448 -12.45 10.78 -1.65
CA ILE A 448 -12.38 9.87 -0.52
C ILE A 448 -13.43 8.76 -0.64
N ASP A 449 -14.69 9.12 -0.89
CA ASP A 449 -15.76 8.13 -1.10
C ASP A 449 -15.41 7.19 -2.26
N HIS A 450 -14.75 7.71 -3.30
CA HIS A 450 -14.27 6.91 -4.42
C HIS A 450 -13.14 5.95 -4.02
N ALA A 451 -12.09 6.39 -3.31
CA ALA A 451 -11.01 5.49 -2.85
C ALA A 451 -11.53 4.38 -1.91
N ALA A 452 -12.47 4.71 -1.00
CA ALA A 452 -13.10 3.72 -0.14
C ALA A 452 -13.99 2.73 -0.91
N HIS A 453 -14.65 3.18 -1.99
CA HIS A 453 -15.42 2.34 -2.90
C HIS A 453 -14.51 1.39 -3.69
N VAL A 454 -13.42 1.91 -4.21
CA VAL A 454 -12.37 1.20 -4.94
C VAL A 454 -11.77 0.07 -4.10
N LEU A 455 -11.38 0.34 -2.84
CA LEU A 455 -10.87 -0.69 -1.94
C LEU A 455 -11.92 -1.78 -1.69
N ALA A 456 -13.19 -1.40 -1.58
CA ALA A 456 -14.29 -2.37 -1.43
C ALA A 456 -14.50 -3.22 -2.69
N GLN A 457 -14.34 -2.62 -3.87
CA GLN A 457 -14.42 -3.33 -5.15
C GLN A 457 -13.26 -4.30 -5.31
N LEU A 458 -12.03 -3.86 -5.09
CA LEU A 458 -10.84 -4.72 -5.16
C LEU A 458 -10.92 -5.91 -4.20
N SER A 459 -11.42 -5.71 -2.98
CA SER A 459 -11.67 -6.80 -2.03
C SER A 459 -12.65 -7.85 -2.58
N ARG A 460 -13.70 -7.43 -3.31
CA ARG A 460 -14.63 -8.34 -3.99
C ARG A 460 -13.99 -9.03 -5.19
N ASP A 461 -13.28 -8.27 -6.03
CA ASP A 461 -12.64 -8.79 -7.24
C ASP A 461 -11.60 -9.87 -6.90
N PHE A 462 -10.84 -9.69 -5.80
CA PHE A 462 -9.94 -10.73 -5.30
C PHE A 462 -10.66 -11.99 -4.84
N ALA A 463 -11.88 -11.89 -4.30
CA ALA A 463 -12.66 -13.04 -3.89
C ALA A 463 -13.27 -13.81 -5.08
N GLU A 464 -13.57 -13.14 -6.19
CA GLU A 464 -14.19 -13.75 -7.37
C GLU A 464 -13.22 -14.53 -8.26
N VAL A 465 -11.96 -14.09 -8.36
CA VAL A 465 -10.93 -14.73 -9.23
C VAL A 465 -10.57 -16.17 -8.80
N ASP A 466 -10.90 -16.58 -7.57
CA ASP A 466 -10.59 -17.92 -7.03
C ASP A 466 -11.62 -19.01 -7.40
N GLU A 467 -12.79 -18.65 -7.94
CA GLU A 467 -13.85 -19.59 -8.33
C GLU A 467 -13.51 -20.56 -9.50
N PRO A 468 -12.78 -20.17 -10.57
CA PRO A 468 -12.60 -21.03 -11.75
C PRO A 468 -11.75 -22.28 -11.48
N TYR A 469 -10.83 -22.25 -10.51
CA TYR A 469 -9.90 -23.35 -10.25
C TYR A 469 -10.49 -24.49 -9.41
N LYS A 470 -11.63 -24.27 -8.72
CA LYS A 470 -12.27 -25.31 -7.91
C LYS A 470 -13.26 -26.18 -8.69
N LYS A 471 -13.61 -25.82 -9.94
CA LYS A 471 -14.70 -26.47 -10.71
C LYS A 471 -14.27 -27.53 -11.75
N GLY A 472 -13.00 -27.96 -11.83
CA GLY A 472 -12.61 -29.12 -12.64
C GLY A 472 -11.58 -29.99 -11.90
N THR A 473 -11.84 -31.25 -11.55
CA THR A 473 -12.15 -32.35 -12.45
C THR A 473 -12.69 -33.53 -11.62
N ARG A 474 -14.01 -33.70 -11.53
CA ARG A 474 -14.60 -35.03 -11.27
C ARG A 474 -14.94 -35.63 -12.63
N LYS A 475 -13.94 -36.20 -13.31
CA LYS A 475 -14.20 -37.16 -14.39
C LYS A 475 -14.83 -38.39 -13.72
N ARG A 476 -16.10 -38.66 -14.02
CA ARG A 476 -16.73 -39.96 -13.77
C ARG A 476 -15.97 -40.99 -14.63
N THR A 477 -15.27 -41.91 -13.97
CA THR A 477 -14.95 -43.23 -14.50
C THR A 477 -16.01 -44.21 -14.05
#